data_AF-A0A4U1CQL6-F1
#
_entry.id   AF-A0A4U1CQL6-F1
#
_cell.length_a   1.000
_cell.length_b   1.000
_cell.length_c   1.000
_cell.angle_alpha   90.00
_cell.angle_beta   90.00
_cell.angle_gamma   90.00
#
_symmetry.space_group_name_H-M   'P 1'
#
loop_
_entity.id
_entity.type
_entity.pdbx_description
1 polymer ?
#
loop_
_entity_poly.entity_id
_entity_poly.type
_entity_poly.pdbx_seq_one_letter_code
_entity_poly.pdbx_strand_id
1 'polypeptide(L)'
;MEPFNIKINHNQQEITLTILPEKDYFKIVYFGAIVGAIKQLDHDWELVAEDEIEPGILPLYDYKQSYSDDQPKVVLNLPEINQIAGEIENVIY
;
A
#
# COMPACT_ATOMS: atom_id res chain seq x y z
N MET A 1 6.48 0.93 -14.65
CA MET A 1 7.60 0.85 -13.70
C MET A 1 7.56 -0.55 -13.09
N GLU A 2 8.70 -1.15 -12.79
CA GLU A 2 8.73 -2.49 -12.18
C GLU A 2 8.24 -2.43 -10.72
N PRO A 3 7.64 -3.50 -10.19
CA PRO A 3 7.37 -3.63 -8.76
C PRO A 3 8.60 -3.39 -7.90
N PHE A 4 8.41 -2.74 -6.75
CA PHE A 4 9.48 -2.46 -5.80
C PHE A 4 9.00 -2.56 -4.35
N ASN A 5 9.93 -2.63 -3.42
CA ASN A 5 9.62 -2.68 -1.99
C ASN A 5 9.97 -1.36 -1.31
N ILE A 6 9.13 -0.95 -0.37
CA ILE A 6 9.38 0.18 0.53
C ILE A 6 9.28 -0.29 1.98
N LYS A 7 9.81 0.52 2.90
CA LYS A 7 9.72 0.29 4.34
C LYS A 7 9.00 1.45 4.99
N ILE A 8 8.03 1.16 5.85
CA ILE A 8 7.36 2.18 6.64
C ILE A 8 7.34 1.80 8.12
N ASN A 9 7.21 2.79 8.99
CA ASN A 9 6.96 2.56 10.41
C ASN A 9 5.46 2.52 10.66
N HIS A 10 4.97 1.38 11.16
CA HIS A 10 3.58 1.17 11.51
C HIS A 10 3.49 0.52 12.90
N ASN A 11 2.75 1.13 13.83
CA ASN A 11 2.61 0.66 15.21
C ASN A 11 3.94 0.31 15.91
N GLN A 12 4.95 1.20 15.77
CA GLN A 12 6.31 1.03 16.31
C GLN A 12 7.10 -0.16 15.73
N GLN A 13 6.64 -0.73 14.61
CA GLN A 13 7.32 -1.78 13.87
C GLN A 13 7.65 -1.30 12.45
N GLU A 14 8.84 -1.61 11.98
CA GLU A 14 9.17 -1.44 10.56
C GLU A 14 8.57 -2.60 9.79
N ILE A 15 7.73 -2.29 8.80
CA ILE A 15 7.12 -3.28 7.90
C ILE A 15 7.59 -3.03 6.47
N THR A 16 7.64 -4.09 5.68
CA THR A 16 7.93 -4.02 4.25
C THR A 16 6.65 -4.13 3.45
N LEU A 17 6.44 -3.18 2.54
CA LEU A 17 5.31 -3.18 1.60
C LEU A 17 5.86 -3.38 0.19
N THR A 18 5.15 -4.16 -0.61
CA THR A 18 5.40 -4.25 -2.05
C THR A 18 4.49 -3.28 -2.77
N ILE A 19 5.08 -2.41 -3.57
CA ILE A 19 4.39 -1.43 -4.40
C ILE A 19 4.31 -1.99 -5.82
N LEU A 20 3.09 -2.11 -6.33
CA LEU A 20 2.83 -2.47 -7.73
C LEU A 20 2.35 -1.21 -8.46
N PRO A 21 3.19 -0.60 -9.30
CA PRO A 21 2.78 0.53 -10.12
C PRO A 21 1.73 0.10 -11.15
N GLU A 22 0.61 0.81 -11.18
CA GLU A 22 -0.41 0.72 -12.23
C GLU A 22 -0.36 1.97 -13.12
N LYS A 23 -1.34 2.13 -14.01
CA LYS A 23 -1.34 3.23 -14.98
C LYS A 23 -1.47 4.61 -14.31
N ASP A 24 -2.28 4.71 -13.27
CA ASP A 24 -2.69 5.97 -12.63
C ASP A 24 -2.69 5.91 -11.09
N TYR A 25 -2.28 4.78 -10.52
CA TYR A 25 -2.18 4.58 -9.07
C TYR A 25 -1.12 3.52 -8.73
N PHE A 26 -0.88 3.33 -7.44
CA PHE A 26 0.03 2.32 -6.91
C PHE A 26 -0.73 1.39 -5.97
N LYS A 27 -0.75 0.10 -6.28
CA LYS A 27 -1.27 -0.91 -5.35
C LYS A 27 -0.24 -1.16 -4.26
N ILE A 28 -0.72 -1.23 -3.04
CA ILE A 28 0.08 -1.50 -1.86
C ILE A 28 -0.24 -2.93 -1.43
N VAL A 29 0.77 -3.78 -1.42
CA VAL A 29 0.66 -5.20 -1.09
C VAL A 29 1.44 -5.48 0.19
N TYR A 30 0.79 -6.18 1.11
CA TYR A 30 1.41 -6.66 2.34
C TYR A 30 1.13 -8.15 2.47
N PHE A 31 2.20 -8.94 2.64
CA PHE A 31 2.12 -10.41 2.71
C PHE A 31 1.28 -11.07 1.60
N GLY A 32 1.42 -10.57 0.36
CA GLY A 32 0.77 -11.16 -0.81
C GLY A 32 -0.72 -10.81 -0.97
N ALA A 33 -1.24 -9.87 -0.19
CA ALA A 33 -2.60 -9.35 -0.32
C ALA A 33 -2.60 -7.81 -0.46
N ILE A 34 -3.52 -7.28 -1.25
CA ILE A 34 -3.64 -5.84 -1.52
C ILE A 34 -4.28 -5.16 -0.32
N VAL A 35 -3.52 -4.37 0.43
CA VAL A 35 -4.04 -3.58 1.58
C VAL A 35 -4.74 -2.29 1.14
N GLY A 36 -4.54 -1.89 -0.10
CA GLY A 36 -5.20 -0.75 -0.72
C GLY A 36 -4.38 -0.21 -1.88
N ALA A 37 -4.72 0.98 -2.34
CA ALA A 37 -3.98 1.68 -3.37
C ALA A 37 -4.02 3.18 -3.11
N ILE A 38 -2.96 3.88 -3.53
CA ILE A 38 -2.91 5.33 -3.50
C ILE A 38 -2.64 5.89 -4.89
N LYS A 39 -3.20 7.06 -5.18
CA LYS A 39 -2.96 7.81 -6.40
C LYS A 39 -2.55 9.24 -6.07
N GLN A 40 -1.72 9.82 -6.92
CA GLN A 40 -1.40 11.24 -6.83
C GLN A 40 -2.49 12.02 -7.55
N LEU A 41 -3.14 12.93 -6.83
CA LEU A 41 -4.12 13.89 -7.37
C LEU A 41 -3.58 15.29 -7.10
N ASP A 42 -3.30 16.03 -8.17
CA ASP A 42 -2.64 17.34 -8.14
C ASP A 42 -1.30 17.32 -7.36
N HIS A 43 -1.33 17.75 -6.09
CA HIS A 43 -0.17 17.83 -5.20
C HIS A 43 -0.29 16.93 -3.96
N ASP A 44 -1.37 16.18 -3.84
CA ASP A 44 -1.66 15.32 -2.69
C ASP A 44 -1.76 13.85 -3.11
N TRP A 45 -1.57 12.96 -2.14
CA TRP A 45 -1.72 11.52 -2.30
C TRP A 45 -2.99 11.05 -1.58
N GLU A 46 -3.87 10.39 -2.32
CA GLU A 46 -5.17 9.94 -1.80
C GLU A 46 -5.37 8.45 -1.99
N LEU A 47 -6.22 7.86 -1.13
CA LEU A 47 -6.66 6.48 -1.30
C LEU A 47 -7.54 6.33 -2.54
N VAL A 48 -7.32 5.24 -3.26
CA VAL A 48 -8.22 4.77 -4.29
C VAL A 48 -9.37 4.01 -3.62
N ALA A 49 -10.61 4.24 -4.07
CA ALA A 49 -11.77 3.52 -3.56
C ALA A 49 -11.64 2.02 -3.87
N GLU A 50 -12.04 1.15 -2.93
CA GLU A 50 -11.84 -0.31 -3.08
C GLU A 50 -12.46 -0.90 -4.36
N ASP A 51 -13.58 -0.35 -4.81
CA ASP A 51 -14.28 -0.75 -6.03
C ASP A 51 -13.60 -0.28 -7.33
N GLU A 52 -12.69 0.69 -7.24
CA GLU A 52 -11.83 1.14 -8.34
C GLU A 52 -10.51 0.34 -8.42
N ILE A 53 -10.17 -0.45 -7.38
CA ILE A 53 -8.94 -1.23 -7.35
C ILE A 53 -9.16 -2.53 -8.14
N GLU A 54 -8.51 -2.67 -9.30
CA GLU A 54 -8.49 -3.95 -10.00
C GLU A 54 -7.63 -4.98 -9.24
N PRO A 55 -8.17 -6.06 -8.68
CA PRO A 55 -7.39 -7.00 -7.85
C PRO A 55 -6.41 -7.84 -8.68
N GLY A 56 -6.71 -8.06 -9.97
CA GLY A 56 -5.92 -8.95 -10.83
C GLY A 56 -5.88 -10.37 -10.27
N ILE A 57 -4.66 -10.86 -9.98
CA ILE A 57 -4.43 -12.19 -9.39
C ILE A 57 -4.30 -12.18 -7.86
N LEU A 58 -4.22 -11.00 -7.24
CA LEU A 58 -4.00 -10.89 -5.80
C LEU A 58 -5.34 -10.70 -5.08
N PRO A 59 -5.53 -11.35 -3.92
CA PRO A 59 -6.70 -11.08 -3.10
C PRO A 59 -6.62 -9.66 -2.52
N LEU A 60 -7.77 -9.03 -2.35
CA LEU A 60 -7.89 -7.87 -1.47
C LEU A 60 -7.63 -8.32 -0.02
N TYR A 61 -6.93 -7.50 0.75
CA TYR A 61 -6.60 -7.78 2.15
C TYR A 61 -7.86 -7.72 3.00
N ASP A 62 -8.36 -8.90 3.39
CA ASP A 62 -9.42 -8.98 4.38
C ASP A 62 -8.78 -8.88 5.78
N TYR A 63 -8.91 -7.72 6.43
CA TYR A 63 -8.45 -7.49 7.81
C TYR A 63 -9.11 -8.43 8.85
N LYS A 64 -10.15 -9.16 8.47
CA LYS A 64 -10.78 -10.23 9.26
C LYS A 64 -10.07 -11.58 9.08
N GLN A 65 -9.35 -11.77 7.98
CA GLN A 65 -8.47 -12.92 7.73
C GLN A 65 -7.05 -12.51 8.11
N SER A 66 -6.78 -12.48 9.42
CA SER A 66 -5.42 -12.29 9.91
C SER A 66 -4.56 -13.43 9.36
N TYR A 67 -3.64 -13.13 8.44
CA TYR A 67 -2.76 -14.13 7.84
C TYR A 67 -1.86 -14.83 8.88
N SER A 68 -1.74 -14.27 10.09
CA SER A 68 -1.28 -14.89 11.34
C SER A 68 -1.65 -13.94 12.50
N ASP A 69 -1.76 -14.41 13.76
CA ASP A 69 -1.92 -13.52 14.95
C ASP A 69 -0.65 -12.66 15.22
N ASP A 70 0.49 -13.05 14.65
CA ASP A 70 1.79 -12.38 14.87
C ASP A 70 2.09 -11.22 13.89
N GLN A 71 1.20 -10.92 12.94
CA GLN A 71 1.45 -9.86 11.95
C GLN A 71 0.63 -8.59 12.27
N PRO A 72 1.25 -7.40 12.26
CA PRO A 72 0.52 -6.17 12.50
C PRO A 72 -0.51 -5.96 11.38
N LYS A 73 -1.75 -5.64 11.79
CA LYS A 73 -2.82 -5.27 10.87
C LYS A 73 -2.53 -3.90 10.27
N VAL A 74 -2.28 -3.87 8.97
CA VAL A 74 -2.00 -2.61 8.26
C VAL A 74 -3.32 -1.98 7.85
N VAL A 75 -3.54 -0.75 8.30
CA VAL A 75 -4.65 0.11 7.87
C VAL A 75 -4.06 1.39 7.32
N LEU A 76 -4.43 1.74 6.09
CA LEU A 76 -3.90 2.92 5.41
C LEU A 76 -4.61 4.19 5.88
N ASN A 77 -4.21 4.74 7.03
CA ASN A 77 -4.64 6.07 7.45
C ASN A 77 -3.68 7.13 6.91
N LEU A 78 -4.01 8.40 7.15
CA LEU A 78 -3.20 9.53 6.68
C LEU A 78 -1.70 9.43 7.02
N PRO A 79 -1.27 9.01 8.23
CA PRO A 79 0.16 8.84 8.53
C PRO A 79 0.83 7.76 7.68
N GLU A 80 0.18 6.62 7.45
CA GLU A 80 0.67 5.56 6.59
C GLU A 80 0.75 6.02 5.14
N ILE A 81 -0.30 6.68 4.63
CA ILE A 81 -0.35 7.20 3.26
C ILE A 81 0.80 8.18 3.02
N ASN A 82 1.04 9.11 3.94
CA ASN A 82 2.11 10.10 3.80
C ASN A 82 3.50 9.45 3.79
N GLN A 83 3.74 8.44 4.63
CA GLN A 83 5.00 7.70 4.62
C GLN A 83 5.18 6.93 3.30
N ILE A 84 4.14 6.22 2.84
CA ILE A 84 4.18 5.46 1.59
C ILE A 84 4.42 6.38 0.39
N ALA A 85 3.72 7.51 0.34
CA ALA A 85 3.88 8.52 -0.71
C ALA A 85 5.33 9.03 -0.77
N GLY A 86 5.90 9.42 0.37
CA GLY A 86 7.30 9.89 0.43
C GLY A 86 8.30 8.81 -0.02
N GLU A 87 8.09 7.56 0.38
CA GLU A 87 8.93 6.46 -0.08
C GLU A 87 8.79 6.20 -1.59
N ILE A 88 7.57 6.27 -2.14
CA ILE A 88 7.33 6.13 -3.58
C ILE A 88 8.02 7.26 -4.36
N GLU A 89 7.88 8.50 -3.91
CA GLU A 89 8.54 9.67 -4.53
C GLU A 89 10.07 9.51 -4.54
N ASN A 90 10.67 8.99 -3.47
CA ASN A 90 12.11 8.72 -3.40
C ASN A 90 12.59 7.64 -4.38
N VAL A 91 11.71 6.77 -4.88
CA VAL A 91 12.06 5.75 -5.89
C VAL A 91 11.85 6.28 -7.31
N ILE A 92 10.86 7.16 -7.51
CA ILE A 92 10.47 7.67 -8.82
C ILE A 92 11.34 8.86 -9.26
N TYR A 93 11.78 9.69 -8.32
CA TYR A 93 12.59 10.90 -8.56
C TYR A 93 14.06 10.70 -8.18
#